data_AF-A0A453PPM3-F1
#
_entry.id   AF-A0A453PPM3-F1
#
_cell.length_a   1.000
_cell.length_b   1.000
_cell.length_c   1.000
_cell.angle_alpha   90.00
_cell.angle_beta   90.00
_cell.angle_gamma   90.00
#
_symmetry.space_group_name_H-M   'P 1'
#
loop_
_entity.id
_entity.type
_entity.pdbx_description
1 polymer ?
#
loop_
_entity_poly.entity_id
_entity_poly.type
_entity_poly.pdbx_seq_one_letter_code
_entity_poly.pdbx_strand_id
1 'polypeptide(L)'
;FLEAAPSLEELCIIVWDHKCHIDSRQSYSKKTDLKWEPSTADFKHKNLAKLTIHGFESNDSFTRYVTHFMKAAVNIRVVSLHDKKVCKHCTGKFSHVKVRPSSYPQTDEEKDLLSRKITGSLVATSHAVIQFRPSCYYSPPVMEIL
;
A
#
# COMPACT_ATOMS: atom_id res chain seq x y z
N PHE A 1 -9.76 11.70 7.42
CA PHE A 1 -8.45 12.05 6.81
C PHE A 1 -8.66 12.71 5.44
N LEU A 2 -9.25 12.03 4.45
CA LEU A 2 -9.48 12.61 3.12
C LEU A 2 -10.38 13.86 3.13
N GLU A 3 -11.31 13.96 4.09
CA GLU A 3 -12.16 15.15 4.29
C GLU A 3 -11.39 16.45 4.50
N ALA A 4 -10.23 16.38 5.14
CA ALA A 4 -9.42 17.57 5.47
C ALA A 4 -8.60 18.09 4.27
N ALA A 5 -8.59 17.36 3.15
CA ALA A 5 -7.80 17.69 1.97
C ALA A 5 -8.61 17.48 0.68
N PRO A 6 -9.72 18.21 0.48
CA PRO A 6 -10.67 17.94 -0.61
C PRO A 6 -10.08 18.10 -2.02
N SER A 7 -8.99 18.85 -2.19
CA SER A 7 -8.28 19.05 -3.47
C SER A 7 -7.16 18.02 -3.72
N LEU A 8 -6.97 17.03 -2.85
CA LEU A 8 -5.88 16.07 -2.98
C LEU A 8 -6.09 15.16 -4.20
N GLU A 9 -5.17 15.20 -5.17
CA GLU A 9 -5.24 14.39 -6.39
C GLU A 9 -4.45 13.08 -6.30
N GLU A 10 -3.32 13.09 -5.58
CA GLU A 10 -2.49 11.90 -5.35
C GLU A 10 -2.16 11.74 -3.86
N LEU A 11 -2.30 10.52 -3.35
CA LEU A 11 -1.92 10.16 -1.98
C LEU A 11 -0.85 9.06 -1.99
N CYS A 12 0.23 9.27 -1.24
CA CYS A 12 1.28 8.29 -1.02
C CYS A 12 1.39 7.93 0.46
N ILE A 13 1.35 6.64 0.77
CA ILE A 13 1.46 6.08 2.12
C ILE A 13 2.71 5.19 2.15
N ILE A 14 3.54 5.34 3.18
CA ILE A 14 4.72 4.51 3.38
C ILE A 14 4.57 3.78 4.71
N VAL A 15 4.48 2.46 4.66
CA VAL A 15 4.45 1.59 5.83
C VAL A 15 5.85 1.09 6.12
N TRP A 16 6.31 1.31 7.35
CA TRP A 16 7.57 0.81 7.86
C TRP A 16 7.28 -0.18 8.99
N ASP A 17 7.89 -1.37 8.91
CA ASP A 17 7.80 -2.44 9.91
C ASP A 17 8.84 -2.29 11.04
N HIS A 18 9.66 -1.24 10.97
CA HIS A 18 10.76 -1.00 11.91
C HIS A 18 10.84 0.47 12.33
N LYS A 19 11.43 0.70 13.50
CA LYS A 19 11.56 2.04 14.10
C LYS A 19 12.81 2.81 13.66
N CYS A 20 13.60 2.30 12.71
CA CYS A 20 14.85 2.93 12.23
C CYS A 20 14.68 4.40 11.73
N HIS A 21 13.45 4.90 11.52
CA HIS A 21 13.15 6.24 10.99
C HIS A 21 12.61 7.24 12.04
N ILE A 22 12.45 6.85 13.31
CA ILE A 22 11.88 7.76 14.32
C ILE A 22 12.84 8.93 14.65
N ASP A 23 14.15 8.71 14.56
CA ASP A 23 15.14 9.74 14.94
C ASP A 23 15.50 10.73 13.82
N SER A 24 15.23 10.43 12.54
CA SER A 24 15.63 11.28 11.40
C SER A 24 14.55 12.22 10.89
N ARG A 25 13.34 12.17 11.47
CA ARG A 25 12.26 13.09 11.16
C ARG A 25 11.82 13.79 12.43
N GLN A 26 12.12 15.09 12.52
CA GLN A 26 11.27 16.04 13.26
C GLN A 26 9.89 16.14 12.59
N SER A 27 9.20 15.03 12.41
CA SER A 27 7.76 15.04 12.14
C SER A 27 7.10 14.60 13.43
N TYR A 28 6.46 15.53 14.10
CA TYR A 28 5.55 15.32 15.22
C TYR A 28 4.30 14.57 14.70
N SER A 29 4.48 13.35 14.24
CA SER A 29 3.37 12.43 14.01
C SER A 29 3.18 11.69 15.33
N LYS A 30 2.24 12.18 16.15
CA LYS A 30 1.61 11.34 17.16
C LYS A 30 1.27 10.03 16.48
N LYS A 31 1.59 8.89 17.10
CA LYS A 31 0.94 7.62 16.78
C LYS A 31 -0.55 7.84 17.00
N THR A 32 -1.24 8.30 15.97
CA THR A 32 -2.65 8.04 15.84
C THR A 32 -2.71 6.58 15.47
N ASP A 33 -3.14 5.74 16.41
CA ASP A 33 -3.81 4.52 16.01
C ASP A 33 -4.80 4.96 14.94
N LEU A 34 -4.57 4.54 13.70
CA LEU A 34 -5.47 4.79 12.58
C LEU A 34 -6.72 3.95 12.85
N LYS A 35 -7.50 4.34 13.88
CA LYS A 35 -8.93 4.14 13.91
C LYS A 35 -9.42 4.90 12.69
N TRP A 36 -9.42 4.20 11.55
CA TRP A 36 -10.15 4.58 10.38
C TRP A 36 -11.61 4.41 10.80
N GLU A 37 -12.13 5.41 11.50
CA GLU A 37 -13.57 5.50 11.69
C GLU A 37 -14.15 5.59 10.28
N PRO A 38 -15.17 4.77 9.95
CA PRO A 38 -15.85 4.90 8.68
C PRO A 38 -16.22 6.37 8.56
N SER A 39 -15.69 7.06 7.55
CA SER A 39 -16.25 8.34 7.17
C SER A 39 -17.75 8.15 7.08
N THR A 40 -18.53 9.12 7.56
CA THR A 40 -20.00 9.11 7.43
C THR A 40 -20.36 8.54 6.07
N ALA A 41 -21.34 7.65 5.97
CA ALA A 41 -21.63 6.84 4.77
C ALA A 41 -21.71 7.64 3.46
N ASP A 42 -21.87 8.96 3.55
CA ASP A 42 -21.98 9.92 2.46
C ASP A 42 -20.67 10.57 1.99
N PHE A 43 -19.56 10.43 2.72
CA PHE A 43 -18.30 11.10 2.33
C PHE A 43 -17.73 10.48 1.05
N LYS A 44 -17.52 11.33 0.05
CA LYS A 44 -16.98 10.98 -1.26
C LYS A 44 -15.91 11.98 -1.68
N HIS A 45 -14.66 11.53 -1.74
CA HIS A 45 -13.55 12.29 -2.23
C HIS A 45 -13.53 12.27 -3.76
N LYS A 46 -13.73 13.43 -4.39
CA LYS A 46 -13.94 13.54 -5.86
C LYS A 46 -12.67 13.80 -6.67
N ASN A 47 -11.58 14.26 -6.04
CA ASN A 47 -10.37 14.66 -6.77
C ASN A 47 -9.26 13.61 -6.77
N LEU A 48 -9.16 12.82 -5.70
CA LEU A 48 -8.14 11.77 -5.56
C LEU A 48 -8.25 10.74 -6.69
N ALA A 49 -7.27 10.77 -7.59
CA ALA A 49 -7.17 9.91 -8.75
C ALA A 49 -6.16 8.77 -8.55
N LYS A 50 -5.21 8.92 -7.63
CA LYS A 50 -4.12 7.95 -7.43
C LYS A 50 -3.80 7.71 -5.96
N LEU A 51 -3.73 6.43 -5.61
CA LEU A 51 -3.24 5.94 -4.32
C LEU A 51 -1.97 5.13 -4.52
N THR A 52 -0.92 5.44 -3.78
CA THR A 52 0.33 4.66 -3.72
C THR A 52 0.57 4.18 -2.30
N ILE A 53 0.79 2.88 -2.11
CA ILE A 53 1.15 2.30 -0.80
C ILE A 53 2.49 1.58 -0.94
N HIS A 54 3.48 2.00 -0.16
CA HIS A 54 4.75 1.28 0.00
C HIS A 54 4.72 0.41 1.25
N GLY A 55 5.29 -0.80 1.17
CA GLY A 55 5.22 -1.77 2.27
C GLY A 55 3.86 -2.46 2.33
N PHE A 56 3.23 -2.68 1.18
CA PHE A 56 1.99 -3.44 1.09
C PHE A 56 2.21 -4.90 1.49
N GLU A 57 1.27 -5.44 2.26
CA GLU A 57 1.19 -6.86 2.60
C GLU A 57 -0.15 -7.43 2.10
N SER A 58 -0.19 -8.70 1.71
CA SER A 58 -1.41 -9.38 1.22
C SER A 58 -2.46 -9.68 2.29
N ASN A 59 -2.23 -9.25 3.53
CA ASN A 59 -3.09 -9.58 4.66
C ASN A 59 -4.46 -8.85 4.61
N ASP A 60 -5.38 -9.31 5.45
CA ASP A 60 -6.75 -8.78 5.53
C ASP A 60 -6.82 -7.29 5.87
N SER A 61 -5.91 -6.81 6.72
CA SER A 61 -5.91 -5.41 7.15
C SER A 61 -5.60 -4.47 5.98
N PHE A 62 -4.57 -4.79 5.19
CA PHE A 62 -4.20 -3.98 4.03
C PHE A 62 -5.25 -4.06 2.93
N THR A 63 -5.77 -5.25 2.62
CA THR A 63 -6.80 -5.40 1.58
C THR A 63 -8.08 -4.65 1.94
N ARG A 64 -8.56 -4.74 3.19
CA ARG A 64 -9.71 -3.96 3.67
C ARG A 64 -9.45 -2.46 3.62
N TYR A 65 -8.24 -2.02 3.98
CA TYR A 65 -7.86 -0.61 3.94
C TYR A 65 -7.90 -0.05 2.51
N VAL A 66 -7.33 -0.76 1.55
CA VAL A 66 -7.36 -0.37 0.13
C VAL A 66 -8.80 -0.31 -0.38
N THR A 67 -9.61 -1.32 -0.08
CA THR A 67 -11.03 -1.35 -0.44
C THR A 67 -11.79 -0.15 0.12
N HIS A 68 -11.59 0.21 1.39
CA HIS A 68 -12.24 1.39 2.00
C HIS A 68 -11.80 2.69 1.34
N PHE A 69 -10.52 2.82 1.00
CA PHE A 69 -10.01 3.96 0.26
C PHE A 69 -10.68 4.10 -1.11
N MET A 70 -10.82 3.00 -1.84
CA MET A 70 -11.47 2.99 -3.15
C MET A 70 -12.97 3.30 -3.07
N LYS A 71 -13.64 2.94 -1.98
CA LYS A 71 -15.04 3.32 -1.74
C LYS A 71 -15.19 4.82 -1.45
N ALA A 72 -14.28 5.39 -0.68
CA ALA A 72 -14.32 6.80 -0.32
C ALA A 72 -13.88 7.70 -1.48
N ALA A 73 -12.91 7.27 -2.30
CA ALA A 73 -12.37 8.05 -3.42
C ALA A 73 -13.03 7.65 -4.75
N VAL A 74 -14.15 8.30 -5.07
CA VAL A 74 -14.99 7.93 -6.22
C VAL A 74 -14.34 8.17 -7.59
N ASN A 75 -13.31 9.02 -7.67
CA ASN A 75 -12.55 9.28 -8.91
C ASN A 75 -11.21 8.54 -8.94
N ILE A 76 -11.01 7.53 -8.08
CA ILE A 76 -9.76 6.79 -8.08
C ILE A 76 -9.60 5.99 -9.37
N ARG A 77 -8.43 6.13 -10.01
CA ARG A 77 -8.10 5.51 -11.31
C ARG A 77 -6.97 4.52 -11.18
N VAL A 78 -6.00 4.81 -10.31
CA VAL A 78 -4.81 3.99 -10.14
C VAL A 78 -4.55 3.73 -8.66
N VAL A 79 -4.35 2.46 -8.33
CA VAL A 79 -3.90 2.00 -7.01
C VAL A 79 -2.58 1.28 -7.20
N SER A 80 -1.47 1.88 -6.79
CA SER A 80 -0.14 1.30 -6.88
C SER A 80 0.28 0.70 -5.55
N LEU A 81 0.32 -0.63 -5.47
CA LEU A 81 0.70 -1.40 -4.30
C LEU A 81 2.15 -1.83 -4.46
N HIS A 82 3.05 -1.21 -3.72
CA HIS A 82 4.48 -1.52 -3.76
C HIS A 82 4.87 -2.43 -2.61
N ASP A 83 5.78 -3.36 -2.91
CA ASP A 83 6.48 -4.14 -1.89
C ASP A 83 7.24 -3.21 -0.93
N LYS A 84 7.67 -3.76 0.21
CA LYS A 84 8.46 -3.04 1.20
C LYS A 84 9.74 -2.49 0.60
N LYS A 85 10.07 -1.25 0.99
CA LYS A 85 11.38 -0.69 0.69
C LYS A 85 12.39 -1.24 1.68
N VAL A 86 13.55 -1.64 1.19
CA VAL A 86 14.70 -1.95 2.05
C VAL A 86 15.14 -0.66 2.75
N CYS A 87 15.19 -0.69 4.07
CA CYS A 87 15.69 0.44 4.84
C CYS A 87 17.21 0.38 4.95
N LYS A 88 17.89 1.34 4.33
CA LYS A 88 19.35 1.46 4.32
C LYS A 88 19.95 1.43 5.74
N HIS A 89 19.27 2.04 6.71
CA HIS A 89 19.71 2.02 8.11
C HIS A 89 19.61 0.64 8.74
N CYS A 90 18.60 -0.14 8.40
CA CYS A 90 18.43 -1.46 8.96
C CYS A 90 19.30 -2.51 8.21
N THR A 91 19.60 -2.32 6.92
CA THR A 91 20.50 -3.19 6.14
C THR A 91 21.90 -3.28 6.74
N GLY A 92 22.43 -2.19 7.28
CA GLY A 92 23.76 -2.17 7.90
C GLY A 92 23.79 -2.58 9.39
N LYS A 93 22.69 -2.39 10.12
CA LYS A 93 22.63 -2.62 11.58
C LYS A 93 22.06 -3.99 11.98
N PHE A 94 21.29 -4.62 11.10
CA PHE A 94 20.55 -5.85 11.39
C PHE A 94 20.81 -6.93 10.34
N SER A 95 22.08 -7.15 9.98
CA SER A 95 22.53 -8.22 9.06
C SER A 95 22.06 -9.63 9.46
N HIS A 96 21.58 -9.81 10.69
CA HIS A 96 21.10 -11.09 11.24
C HIS A 96 19.60 -11.12 11.54
N VAL A 97 18.90 -9.99 11.50
CA VAL A 97 17.43 -10.00 11.67
C VAL A 97 16.88 -10.44 10.32
N LYS A 98 16.40 -11.68 10.26
CA LYS A 98 15.57 -12.17 9.16
C LYS A 98 14.59 -11.06 8.79
N VAL A 99 14.83 -10.38 7.68
CA VAL A 99 13.87 -9.47 7.08
C VAL A 99 12.61 -10.31 6.98
N ARG A 100 11.58 -9.99 7.79
CA ARG A 100 10.33 -10.76 7.82
C ARG A 100 9.93 -10.98 6.36
N PRO A 101 9.77 -12.23 5.88
CA PRO A 101 9.45 -12.47 4.49
C PRO A 101 8.27 -11.61 4.08
N SER A 102 8.39 -10.91 2.95
CA SER A 102 7.27 -10.09 2.49
C SER A 102 6.12 -11.02 2.17
N SER A 103 4.92 -10.74 2.70
CA SER A 103 3.70 -11.42 2.24
C SER A 103 3.20 -10.83 0.92
N TYR A 104 3.99 -9.95 0.29
CA TYR A 104 3.68 -9.35 -1.00
C TYR A 104 3.49 -10.43 -2.08
N PRO A 105 2.45 -10.33 -2.91
CA PRO A 105 2.17 -11.33 -3.95
C PRO A 105 3.31 -11.41 -4.97
N GLN A 106 3.78 -12.62 -5.23
CA GLN A 106 4.88 -12.91 -6.14
C GLN A 106 4.35 -13.31 -7.52
N THR A 107 3.32 -14.16 -7.56
CA THR A 107 2.76 -14.68 -8.83
C THR A 107 1.60 -13.84 -9.33
N ASP A 108 1.28 -13.98 -10.62
CA ASP A 108 0.14 -13.26 -11.20
C ASP A 108 -1.20 -13.80 -10.67
N GLU A 109 -1.29 -15.09 -10.35
CA GLU A 109 -2.47 -15.68 -9.71
C GLU A 109 -2.72 -15.08 -8.32
N GLU A 110 -1.67 -14.87 -7.52
CA GLU A 110 -1.77 -14.22 -6.21
C GLU A 110 -2.23 -12.76 -6.35
N LYS A 111 -1.68 -12.02 -7.32
CA LYS A 111 -2.09 -10.64 -7.63
C LYS A 111 -3.54 -10.56 -8.09
N ASP A 112 -4.00 -11.52 -8.90
CA ASP A 112 -5.37 -11.59 -9.39
C ASP A 112 -6.37 -11.93 -8.27
N LEU A 113 -6.01 -12.89 -7.40
CA LEU A 113 -6.79 -13.20 -6.20
C LEU A 113 -6.93 -11.98 -5.28
N LEU A 114 -5.84 -11.26 -5.04
CA LEU A 114 -5.86 -10.04 -4.23
C LEU A 114 -6.65 -8.92 -4.90
N SER A 115 -6.50 -8.74 -6.21
CA SER A 115 -7.28 -7.75 -6.96
C SER A 115 -8.76 -8.02 -6.83
N ARG A 116 -9.20 -9.27 -7.05
CA ARG A 116 -10.60 -9.69 -6.87
C ARG A 116 -11.08 -9.50 -5.43
N LYS A 117 -10.22 -9.78 -4.43
CA LYS A 117 -10.56 -9.56 -3.02
C LYS A 117 -10.77 -8.08 -2.70
N ILE A 118 -9.90 -7.21 -3.22
CA ILE A 118 -9.99 -5.76 -3.03
C ILE A 118 -11.22 -5.20 -3.73
N THR A 119 -11.50 -5.65 -4.96
CA THR A 119 -12.57 -5.12 -5.80
C THR A 119 -13.92 -5.79 -5.59
N GLY A 120 -13.97 -6.98 -5.00
CA GLY A 120 -15.19 -7.79 -4.90
C GLY A 120 -16.33 -7.17 -4.08
N SER A 121 -16.03 -6.16 -3.25
CA SER A 121 -17.07 -5.39 -2.52
C SER A 121 -17.26 -3.96 -3.04
N LEU A 122 -16.64 -3.62 -4.18
CA LEU A 122 -16.88 -2.35 -4.88
C LEU A 122 -18.13 -2.47 -5.74
N VAL A 123 -18.78 -1.33 -5.99
CA VAL A 123 -19.87 -1.24 -6.98
C VAL A 123 -19.27 -1.51 -8.37
N ALA A 124 -20.03 -2.14 -9.26
CA ALA A 124 -19.62 -2.56 -10.61
C ALA A 124 -19.05 -1.45 -11.52
N THR A 125 -19.05 -0.19 -11.08
CA THR A 125 -18.58 1.00 -11.80
C THR A 125 -17.15 1.44 -11.44
N SER A 126 -16.44 0.73 -10.56
CA SER A 126 -15.04 1.08 -10.25
C SER A 126 -14.10 0.71 -11.41
N HIS A 127 -13.58 1.71 -12.12
CA HIS A 127 -12.62 1.57 -13.22
C HIS A 127 -11.16 1.59 -12.76
N ALA A 128 -10.92 1.49 -11.46
CA ALA A 128 -9.59 1.65 -10.89
C ALA A 128 -8.69 0.45 -11.23
N VAL A 129 -7.52 0.73 -11.80
CA VAL A 129 -6.49 -0.27 -12.10
C VAL A 129 -5.61 -0.46 -10.87
N ILE A 130 -5.52 -1.70 -10.39
CA ILE A 130 -4.60 -2.09 -9.33
C ILE A 130 -3.28 -2.53 -9.98
N GLN A 131 -2.19 -1.88 -9.58
CA GLN A 131 -0.84 -2.17 -10.07
C GLN A 131 0.02 -2.70 -8.93
N PHE A 132 0.56 -3.90 -9.11
CA PHE A 132 1.55 -4.46 -8.20
C PHE A 132 2.95 -4.10 -8.69
N ARG A 133 3.73 -3.47 -7.81
CA ARG A 133 5.11 -3.06 -8.04
C ARG A 133 6.03 -3.79 -7.05
N PRO A 134 6.66 -4.91 -7.45
CA PRO A 134 7.63 -5.61 -6.60
C PRO A 134 8.82 -4.70 -6.31
N SER A 135 9.58 -5.03 -5.26
CA SER A 135 10.83 -4.33 -4.98
C SER A 135 11.86 -4.68 -6.07
N CYS A 136 12.62 -3.69 -6.54
CA CYS A 136 13.57 -3.84 -7.66
C CYS A 136 14.81 -4.72 -7.34
N TYR A 137 14.73 -5.58 -6.32
CA TYR A 137 15.85 -6.41 -5.86
C TYR A 137 15.71 -7.89 -6.24
N TYR A 138 14.58 -8.31 -6.83
CA TYR A 138 14.41 -9.64 -7.40
C TYR A 138 14.35 -9.59 -8.93
N SER A 139 15.52 -9.46 -9.57
CA SER A 139 15.71 -10.18 -10.83
C SER A 139 15.96 -11.64 -10.44
N PRO A 140 15.15 -12.62 -10.88
CA PRO A 140 15.58 -14.01 -10.78
C PRO A 140 16.93 -14.13 -11.51
N PRO A 141 17.89 -14.93 -10.99
CA PRO A 141 19.04 -15.27 -11.80
C PRO A 141 18.49 -15.87 -13.09
N VAL A 142 18.83 -15.26 -14.22
CA VAL A 142 18.63 -15.88 -15.52
C VAL A 142 19.43 -17.18 -15.44
N MET A 143 18.75 -18.32 -15.30
CA MET A 143 19.41 -19.60 -15.54
C MET A 143 19.71 -19.64 -17.04
N GLU A 144 20.91 -19.23 -17.42
CA GLU A 144 21.48 -19.67 -18.69
C GLU A 144 21.64 -21.18 -18.58
N ILE A 145 20.79 -21.91 -19.30
CA ILE A 145 20.96 -23.33 -19.55
C ILE A 145 22.11 -23.42 -20.56
N LEU A 146 23.28 -23.84 -20.08
CA LEU A 146 24.34 -24.39 -20.94
C LEU A 146 23.97 -25.79 -21.41
#